data_AF-A0A8G1VIN6-F1
#
_entry.id   AF-A0A8G1VIN6-F1
#
_cell.length_a   1.000
_cell.length_b   1.000
_cell.length_c   1.000
_cell.angle_alpha   90.00
_cell.angle_beta   90.00
_cell.angle_gamma   90.00
#
_symmetry.space_group_name_H-M   'P 1'
#
loop_
_entity.id
_entity.type
_entity.pdbx_description
1 polymer ?
#
loop_
_entity_poly.entity_id
_entity_poly.type
_entity_poly.pdbx_seq_one_letter_code
_entity_poly.pdbx_strand_id
1 'polypeptide(L)'
;MRDSRIFTVFDPGGCVVYGYPSTGRILIKDSPDLLNILFLSVPRSHASQHSPSTDKEDRFCNLIQRTGAKFWPSKEEWIAVKMERRDITEEEEKVMVYGWLINGVGVWVLRYRSTSQISRDFGRMSFAMNMDERIQIMKEYGATFFEDVTQVKELDRTSD
;
A
#
# COMPACT_ATOMS: atom_id res chain seq x y z
N MET A 1 -9.85 -6.18 -27.48
CA MET A 1 -10.25 -7.00 -26.31
C MET A 1 -10.44 -6.05 -25.14
N ARG A 2 -11.60 -6.10 -24.45
CA ARG A 2 -11.92 -5.16 -23.37
C ARG A 2 -10.93 -5.37 -22.23
N ASP A 3 -10.14 -4.33 -22.00
CA ASP A 3 -9.17 -4.16 -20.93
C ASP A 3 -9.86 -4.33 -19.58
N SER A 4 -9.95 -5.59 -19.12
CA SER A 4 -10.60 -5.95 -17.88
C SER A 4 -9.59 -5.70 -16.78
N ARG A 5 -9.58 -4.47 -16.23
CA ARG A 5 -8.65 -4.05 -15.17
C ARG A 5 -8.87 -4.93 -13.94
N ILE A 6 -7.86 -5.73 -13.59
CA ILE A 6 -7.87 -6.67 -12.46
C ILE A 6 -7.34 -5.95 -11.23
N PHE A 7 -8.06 -6.01 -10.10
CA PHE A 7 -7.62 -5.41 -8.83
C PHE A 7 -6.61 -6.23 -8.08
N THR A 8 -6.74 -7.55 -8.16
CA THR A 8 -5.95 -8.47 -7.35
C THR A 8 -5.44 -9.56 -8.26
N VAL A 9 -4.13 -9.65 -8.41
CA VAL A 9 -3.48 -10.71 -9.20
C VAL A 9 -2.70 -11.59 -8.24
N PHE A 10 -2.89 -12.90 -8.35
CA PHE A 10 -2.15 -13.89 -7.59
C PHE A 10 -1.06 -14.52 -8.46
N ASP A 11 0.13 -14.67 -7.90
CA ASP A 11 1.29 -15.27 -8.54
C ASP A 11 2.07 -16.13 -7.53
N PRO A 12 3.15 -16.84 -7.93
CA PRO A 12 3.92 -17.67 -7.00
C PRO A 12 4.52 -16.91 -5.79
N GLY A 13 4.67 -15.59 -5.89
CA GLY A 13 5.13 -14.71 -4.82
C GLY A 13 4.01 -14.18 -3.92
N GLY A 14 2.75 -14.52 -4.21
CA GLY A 14 1.59 -14.17 -3.41
C GLY A 14 0.56 -13.37 -4.19
N CYS A 15 0.43 -12.09 -3.83
CA CYS A 15 -0.64 -11.22 -4.31
C CYS A 15 -0.11 -9.82 -4.64
N VAL A 16 -0.68 -9.19 -5.65
CA VAL A 16 -0.50 -7.77 -5.94
C VAL A 16 -1.86 -7.11 -6.05
N VAL A 17 -2.04 -5.99 -5.36
CA VAL A 17 -3.27 -5.18 -5.45
C VAL A 17 -2.99 -3.90 -6.25
N TYR A 18 -3.84 -3.64 -7.23
CA TYR A 18 -3.80 -2.48 -8.12
C TYR A 18 -4.96 -1.54 -7.82
N GLY A 19 -4.70 -0.24 -7.90
CA GLY A 19 -5.72 0.82 -7.91
C GLY A 19 -5.46 1.80 -9.04
N TYR A 20 -6.51 2.26 -9.69
CA TYR A 20 -6.46 3.10 -10.90
C TYR A 20 -7.13 4.45 -10.62
N PRO A 21 -6.47 5.36 -9.89
CA PRO A 21 -7.02 6.68 -9.62
C PRO A 21 -7.25 7.47 -10.91
N SER A 22 -8.20 8.40 -10.87
CA SER A 22 -8.51 9.33 -11.97
C SER A 22 -7.33 10.23 -12.39
N THR A 23 -6.27 10.31 -11.59
CA THR A 23 -5.03 11.07 -11.89
C THR A 23 -4.18 10.46 -13.01
N GLY A 24 -4.48 9.24 -13.46
CA GLY A 24 -3.79 8.58 -14.57
C GLY A 24 -2.51 7.83 -14.18
N ARG A 25 -2.09 7.91 -12.91
CA ARG A 25 -1.07 7.02 -12.31
C ARG A 25 -1.73 5.71 -11.85
N ILE A 26 -0.93 4.75 -11.40
CA ILE A 26 -1.42 3.49 -10.80
C ILE A 26 -0.90 3.36 -9.37
N LEU A 27 -1.77 3.00 -8.41
CA LEU A 27 -1.33 2.54 -7.10
C LEU A 27 -1.06 1.05 -7.14
N ILE A 28 0.08 0.64 -6.59
CA ILE A 28 0.47 -0.76 -6.51
C ILE A 28 0.85 -1.08 -5.07
N LYS A 29 0.11 -2.02 -4.48
CA LYS A 29 0.50 -2.70 -3.24
C LYS A 29 1.06 -4.05 -3.61
N ASP A 30 2.39 -4.12 -3.65
CA ASP A 30 3.11 -5.37 -3.84
C ASP A 30 3.15 -6.17 -2.54
N SER A 31 2.87 -7.48 -2.62
CA SER A 31 2.94 -8.42 -1.51
C SER A 31 2.22 -7.95 -0.22
N PRO A 32 0.91 -7.63 -0.30
CA PRO A 32 0.15 -7.25 0.89
C PRO A 32 0.09 -8.41 1.90
N ASP A 33 0.40 -8.10 3.17
CA ASP A 33 0.07 -9.00 4.28
C ASP A 33 -1.45 -9.24 4.44
N LEU A 34 -1.82 -10.24 5.23
CA LEU A 34 -3.23 -10.62 5.44
C LEU A 34 -4.06 -9.45 6.01
N LEU A 35 -3.48 -8.61 6.86
CA LEU A 35 -4.16 -7.43 7.39
C LEU A 35 -4.49 -6.41 6.31
N ASN A 36 -3.59 -6.17 5.36
CA ASN A 36 -3.89 -5.29 4.22
C ASN A 36 -5.05 -5.86 3.41
N ILE A 37 -5.06 -7.17 3.13
CA ILE A 37 -6.15 -7.81 2.37
C ILE A 37 -7.50 -7.65 3.10
N LEU A 38 -7.52 -7.87 4.42
CA LEU A 38 -8.73 -7.69 5.22
C LEU A 38 -9.17 -6.22 5.28
N PHE A 39 -8.23 -5.29 5.46
CA PHE A 39 -8.50 -3.85 5.47
C PHE A 39 -9.11 -3.36 4.14
N LEU A 40 -8.60 -3.87 3.01
CA LEU A 40 -9.10 -3.54 1.68
C LEU A 40 -10.42 -4.25 1.33
N SER A 41 -10.87 -5.20 2.16
CA SER A 41 -12.05 -6.03 1.91
C SER A 41 -12.03 -6.74 0.54
N VAL A 42 -10.83 -7.12 0.08
CA VAL A 42 -10.67 -7.87 -1.18
C VAL A 42 -10.67 -9.38 -0.93
N PRO A 43 -11.10 -10.21 -1.90
CA PRO A 43 -11.10 -11.66 -1.73
C PRO A 43 -9.68 -12.22 -1.52
N ARG A 44 -9.57 -13.16 -0.57
CA ARG A 44 -8.28 -13.76 -0.17
C ARG A 44 -7.80 -14.89 -1.08
N SER A 45 -8.70 -15.48 -1.86
CA SER A 45 -8.47 -16.76 -2.57
C SER A 45 -8.68 -16.71 -4.07
N HIS A 46 -9.15 -15.59 -4.61
CA HIS A 46 -9.39 -15.44 -6.04
C HIS A 46 -9.24 -13.97 -6.45
N ALA A 47 -8.86 -13.77 -7.72
CA ALA A 47 -8.74 -12.44 -8.30
C ALA A 47 -10.09 -11.71 -8.28
N SER A 48 -10.05 -10.39 -8.06
CA SER A 48 -11.21 -9.51 -8.12
C SER A 48 -11.12 -8.57 -9.31
N GLN A 49 -12.27 -8.25 -9.91
CA GLN A 49 -12.39 -7.32 -11.03
C GLN A 49 -12.78 -5.92 -10.57
N HIS A 50 -12.40 -4.95 -11.40
CA HIS A 50 -12.64 -3.54 -11.14
C HIS A 50 -14.12 -3.12 -11.16
N SER A 51 -14.50 -2.13 -10.34
CA SER A 51 -15.82 -1.48 -10.40
C SER A 51 -15.90 -0.52 -11.59
N PRO A 52 -16.87 -0.58 -12.51
CA PRO A 52 -16.91 0.32 -13.67
C PRO A 52 -17.14 1.80 -13.32
N SER A 53 -17.42 2.12 -12.05
CA SER A 53 -17.61 3.48 -11.54
C SER A 53 -16.29 4.10 -11.07
N THR A 54 -15.89 5.22 -11.70
CA THR A 54 -14.70 6.01 -11.34
C THR A 54 -14.72 6.46 -9.87
N ASP A 55 -15.86 6.92 -9.34
CA ASP A 55 -15.94 7.35 -7.94
C ASP A 55 -15.72 6.20 -6.95
N LYS A 56 -16.19 5.00 -7.29
CA LYS A 56 -15.93 3.80 -6.47
C LYS A 56 -14.45 3.44 -6.51
N GLU A 57 -13.81 3.65 -7.66
CA GLU A 57 -12.39 3.41 -7.83
C GLU A 57 -11.52 4.37 -7.04
N ASP A 58 -11.78 5.67 -7.15
CA ASP A 58 -11.01 6.67 -6.40
C ASP A 58 -11.15 6.47 -4.88
N ARG A 59 -12.33 6.01 -4.41
CA ARG A 59 -12.50 5.60 -3.01
C ARG A 59 -11.67 4.37 -2.64
N PHE A 60 -11.60 3.38 -3.52
CA PHE A 60 -10.78 2.19 -3.30
C PHE A 60 -9.27 2.51 -3.32
N CYS A 61 -8.82 3.36 -4.25
CA CYS A 61 -7.46 3.90 -4.30
C CYS A 61 -7.05 4.58 -3.00
N ASN A 62 -7.95 5.36 -2.38
CA ASN A 62 -7.68 5.93 -1.06
C ASN A 62 -7.41 4.85 0.00
N LEU A 63 -8.15 3.73 -0.04
CA LEU A 63 -7.93 2.62 0.90
C LEU A 63 -6.59 1.93 0.62
N ILE A 64 -6.24 1.71 -0.65
CA ILE A 64 -4.95 1.15 -1.04
C ILE A 64 -3.79 2.03 -0.56
N GLN A 65 -3.88 3.34 -0.73
CA GLN A 65 -2.86 4.30 -0.25
C GLN A 65 -2.63 4.15 1.26
N ARG A 66 -3.70 3.98 2.04
CA ARG A 66 -3.66 3.77 3.50
C ARG A 66 -2.98 2.46 3.94
N THR A 67 -2.66 1.57 3.01
CA THR A 67 -1.85 0.37 3.26
C THR A 67 -0.36 0.59 3.01
N GLY A 68 0.07 1.78 2.57
CA GLY A 68 1.45 2.03 2.16
C GLY A 68 1.76 1.58 0.74
N ALA A 69 0.74 1.50 -0.11
CA ALA A 69 0.91 1.29 -1.54
C ALA A 69 1.60 2.49 -2.20
N LYS A 70 2.30 2.22 -3.31
CA LYS A 70 3.11 3.23 -4.00
C LYS A 70 2.45 3.66 -5.30
N PHE A 71 2.59 4.93 -5.64
CA PHE A 71 2.21 5.43 -6.96
C PHE A 71 3.29 5.13 -7.98
N TRP A 72 2.89 4.53 -9.09
CA TRP A 72 3.75 4.26 -10.24
C TRP A 72 3.21 5.00 -11.47
N PRO A 73 4.08 5.41 -12.41
CA PRO A 73 3.62 5.99 -13.67
C PRO A 73 2.76 5.00 -14.46
N SER A 74 3.15 3.73 -14.49
CA SER A 74 2.37 2.64 -15.10
C SER A 74 2.76 1.28 -14.52
N LYS A 75 2.04 0.23 -14.92
CA LYS A 75 2.38 -1.16 -14.54
C LYS A 75 3.71 -1.59 -15.17
N GLU A 76 3.99 -1.14 -16.38
CA GLU A 76 5.20 -1.44 -17.13
C GLU A 76 6.43 -0.87 -16.44
N GLU A 77 6.35 0.37 -15.92
CA GLU A 77 7.43 0.98 -15.15
C GLU A 77 7.72 0.21 -13.86
N TRP A 78 6.68 -0.21 -13.14
CA TRP A 78 6.84 -1.06 -11.95
C TRP A 78 7.48 -2.42 -12.28
N ILE A 79 7.05 -3.06 -13.38
CA ILE A 79 7.65 -4.32 -13.84
C ILE A 79 9.11 -4.11 -14.25
N ALA A 80 9.43 -3.00 -14.93
CA ALA A 80 10.79 -2.69 -15.34
C ALA A 80 11.73 -2.58 -14.12
N VAL A 81 11.28 -1.93 -13.03
CA VAL A 81 12.02 -1.88 -11.77
C VAL A 81 12.12 -3.27 -11.11
N LYS A 82 11.02 -4.03 -11.03
CA LYS A 82 11.04 -5.41 -10.47
C LYS A 82 11.96 -6.37 -11.22
N MET A 83 12.13 -6.15 -12.52
CA MET A 83 12.97 -6.97 -13.40
C MET A 83 14.39 -6.39 -13.54
N GLU A 84 14.75 -5.39 -12.72
CA GLU A 84 16.07 -4.74 -12.73
C GLU A 84 16.45 -4.16 -14.11
N ARG A 85 15.44 -3.82 -14.93
CA ARG A 85 15.61 -3.18 -16.23
C ARG A 85 15.68 -1.65 -16.14
N ARG A 86 15.31 -1.12 -14.98
CA ARG A 86 15.32 0.31 -14.65
C ARG A 86 15.66 0.48 -13.17
N ASP A 87 16.44 1.49 -12.85
CA ASP A 87 16.70 1.86 -11.46
C ASP A 87 15.43 2.41 -10.80
N ILE A 88 15.28 2.09 -9.51
CA ILE A 88 14.23 2.66 -8.67
C ILE A 88 14.59 4.10 -8.29
N THR A 89 13.62 5.01 -8.30
CA THR A 89 13.84 6.37 -7.80
C THR A 89 13.78 6.41 -6.28
N GLU A 90 14.37 7.43 -5.66
CA GLU A 90 14.31 7.62 -4.20
C GLU A 90 12.87 7.61 -3.67
N GLU A 91 11.94 8.24 -4.39
CA GLU A 91 10.51 8.28 -4.01
C GLU A 91 9.84 6.91 -4.11
N GLU A 92 10.13 6.13 -5.16
CA GLU A 92 9.62 4.77 -5.29
C GLU A 92 10.29 3.79 -4.32
N GLU A 93 11.49 4.08 -3.81
CA GLU A 93 12.19 3.22 -2.87
C GLU A 93 11.64 3.34 -1.44
N LYS A 94 11.13 4.52 -1.06
CA LYS A 94 10.53 4.79 0.26
C LYS A 94 9.55 3.70 0.68
N VAL A 95 9.64 3.28 1.94
CA VAL A 95 8.69 2.31 2.51
C VAL A 95 7.88 2.98 3.59
N MET A 96 6.56 2.97 3.38
CA MET A 96 5.57 3.54 4.30
C MET A 96 4.75 2.41 4.90
N VAL A 97 4.62 2.40 6.22
CA VAL A 97 3.69 1.52 6.92
C VAL A 97 2.80 2.35 7.82
N TYR A 98 1.51 2.06 7.76
CA TYR A 98 0.48 2.75 8.54
C TYR A 98 -0.20 1.78 9.50
N GLY A 99 -0.47 2.28 10.71
CA GLY A 99 -1.24 1.59 11.74
C GLY A 99 -2.42 2.47 12.14
N TRP A 100 -3.62 2.08 11.72
CA TRP A 100 -4.85 2.84 11.93
C TRP A 100 -5.51 2.41 13.23
N LEU A 101 -5.84 3.37 14.10
CA LEU A 101 -6.61 3.09 15.31
C LEU A 101 -8.06 2.75 14.97
N ILE A 102 -8.63 1.77 15.69
CA ILE A 102 -10.00 1.28 15.43
C ILE A 102 -11.05 2.38 15.63
N ASN A 103 -10.79 3.32 16.54
CA ASN A 103 -11.67 4.47 16.79
C ASN A 103 -11.62 5.52 15.67
N GLY A 104 -10.74 5.38 14.68
CA GLY A 104 -10.57 6.31 13.57
C GLY A 104 -9.86 7.62 13.92
N VAL A 105 -9.39 7.78 15.17
CA VAL A 105 -8.73 9.00 15.64
C VAL A 105 -7.21 8.80 15.58
N GLY A 106 -6.61 9.23 14.48
CA GLY A 106 -5.17 9.23 14.29
C GLY A 106 -4.58 7.97 13.66
N VAL A 107 -3.29 8.06 13.34
CA VAL A 107 -2.53 7.04 12.61
C VAL A 107 -1.10 7.00 13.11
N TRP A 108 -0.59 5.78 13.27
CA TRP A 108 0.85 5.54 13.45
C TRP A 108 1.50 5.41 12.07
N VAL A 109 2.62 6.10 11.88
CA VAL A 109 3.35 6.13 10.61
C VAL A 109 4.78 5.72 10.83
N LEU A 110 5.23 4.72 10.09
CA LEU A 110 6.61 4.27 10.02
C LEU A 110 7.17 4.59 8.64
N ARG A 111 8.35 5.20 8.60
CA ARG A 111 8.98 5.73 7.39
C ARG A 111 10.38 5.17 7.23
N TYR A 112 10.66 4.63 6.06
CA TYR A 112 12.02 4.30 5.63
C TYR A 112 12.30 4.95 4.29
N ARG A 113 13.53 5.43 4.10
CA ARG A 113 13.96 5.99 2.80
C ARG A 113 14.12 4.90 1.74
N SER A 114 14.42 3.69 2.18
CA SER A 114 14.72 2.55 1.31
C SER A 114 14.51 1.22 2.06
N THR A 115 14.46 0.12 1.31
CA THR A 115 14.44 -1.23 1.89
C THR A 115 15.72 -1.55 2.65
N SER A 116 16.85 -0.89 2.34
CA SER A 116 18.12 -1.09 3.04
C SER A 116 18.14 -0.57 4.49
N GLN A 117 17.22 0.32 4.87
CA GLN A 117 17.07 0.78 6.26
C GLN A 117 16.19 -0.15 7.11
N ILE A 118 15.52 -1.12 6.48
CA ILE A 118 14.58 -2.01 7.16
C ILE A 118 15.37 -3.07 7.93
N SER A 119 15.02 -3.27 9.20
CA SER A 119 15.62 -4.30 10.06
C SER A 119 15.35 -5.70 9.51
N ARG A 120 16.29 -6.64 9.73
CA ARG A 120 16.16 -8.03 9.29
C ARG A 120 14.93 -8.74 9.86
N ASP A 121 14.46 -8.33 11.04
CA ASP A 121 13.30 -8.91 11.71
C ASP A 121 11.96 -8.27 11.30
N PHE A 122 11.96 -7.32 10.36
CA PHE A 122 10.75 -6.59 9.95
C PHE A 122 9.62 -7.48 9.42
N GLY A 123 9.94 -8.71 8.99
CA GLY A 123 8.95 -9.74 8.67
C GLY A 123 7.93 -9.98 9.77
N ARG A 124 8.23 -9.67 11.04
CA ARG A 124 7.27 -9.70 12.17
C ARG A 124 5.99 -8.90 11.88
N MET A 125 6.09 -7.82 11.09
CA MET A 125 4.96 -6.98 10.70
C MET A 125 3.86 -7.76 9.95
N SER A 126 4.22 -8.74 9.13
CA SER A 126 3.26 -9.53 8.36
C SER A 126 2.51 -10.57 9.20
N PHE A 127 2.97 -10.83 10.43
CA PHE A 127 2.37 -11.76 11.38
C PHE A 127 1.41 -11.09 12.37
N ALA A 128 1.29 -9.77 12.36
CA ALA A 128 0.28 -9.08 13.15
C ALA A 128 -1.13 -9.56 12.74
N MET A 129 -1.95 -9.93 13.72
CA MET A 129 -3.30 -10.47 13.49
C MET A 129 -4.38 -9.39 13.47
N ASN A 130 -4.06 -8.19 13.96
CA ASN A 130 -4.95 -7.02 14.00
C ASN A 130 -4.14 -5.71 13.97
N MET A 131 -4.83 -4.57 13.82
CA MET A 131 -4.18 -3.26 13.77
C MET A 131 -3.50 -2.88 15.09
N ASP A 132 -4.01 -3.30 16.24
CA ASP A 132 -3.40 -2.98 17.54
C ASP A 132 -2.03 -3.67 17.69
N GLU A 133 -1.94 -4.95 17.35
CA GLU A 133 -0.68 -5.69 17.27
C GLU A 133 0.29 -5.07 16.26
N ARG A 134 -0.21 -4.68 15.08
CA ARG A 134 0.60 -3.98 14.07
C ARG A 134 1.18 -2.69 14.65
N ILE A 135 0.36 -1.89 15.33
CA ILE A 135 0.77 -0.63 15.98
C ILE A 135 1.81 -0.89 17.09
N GLN A 136 1.65 -1.95 17.89
CA GLN A 136 2.63 -2.32 18.90
C GLN A 136 3.99 -2.62 18.27
N ILE A 137 4.03 -3.43 17.21
CA ILE A 137 5.25 -3.74 16.47
C ILE A 137 5.84 -2.47 15.82
N MET A 138 4.99 -1.61 15.23
CA MET A 138 5.43 -0.34 14.63
C MET A 138 6.12 0.58 15.63
N LYS A 139 5.65 0.62 16.88
CA LYS A 139 6.28 1.41 17.95
C LYS A 139 7.71 0.95 18.25
N GLU A 140 7.96 -0.37 18.24
CA GLU A 140 9.31 -0.93 18.40
C GLU A 140 10.28 -0.46 17.30
N TYR A 141 9.76 -0.19 16.10
CA TYR A 141 10.52 0.32 14.96
C TYR A 141 10.60 1.86 14.90
N GLY A 142 10.12 2.57 15.92
CA GLY A 142 10.20 4.03 15.97
C GLY A 142 9.11 4.75 15.18
N ALA A 143 7.93 4.13 15.01
CA ALA A 143 6.80 4.80 14.39
C ALA A 143 6.38 6.07 15.15
N THR A 144 5.92 7.07 14.40
CA THR A 144 5.44 8.35 14.93
C THR A 144 3.91 8.39 14.87
N PHE A 145 3.27 8.87 15.94
CA PHE A 145 1.82 9.05 15.99
C PHE A 145 1.41 10.43 15.47
N PHE A 146 0.33 10.46 14.71
CA PHE A 146 -0.35 11.67 14.25
C PHE A 146 -1.81 11.57 14.63
N GLU A 147 -2.29 12.49 15.48
CA GLU A 147 -3.71 12.56 15.84
C GLU A 147 -4.56 13.06 14.65
N ASP A 148 -4.05 14.07 13.95
CA ASP A 148 -4.65 14.59 12.73
C ASP A 148 -3.98 13.97 11.49
N VAL A 149 -4.75 13.17 10.76
CA VAL A 149 -4.30 12.46 9.55
C VAL A 149 -3.87 13.43 8.45
N THR A 150 -4.41 14.64 8.41
CA THR A 150 -4.05 15.65 7.39
C THR A 150 -2.60 16.14 7.54
N GLN A 151 -1.99 15.93 8.70
CA GLN A 151 -0.56 16.21 8.93
C GLN A 151 0.36 15.17 8.28
N VAL A 152 -0.18 14.03 7.84
CA VAL A 152 0.57 12.97 7.15
C VAL A 152 0.62 13.29 5.66
N LYS A 153 1.67 14.01 5.26
CA LYS A 153 1.87 14.49 3.87
C LYS A 153 1.75 13.39 2.81
N GLU A 154 2.18 12.17 3.12
CA GLU A 154 2.14 11.04 2.18
C GLU A 154 0.72 10.51 1.89
N LEU A 155 -0.25 10.90 2.73
CA LEU A 155 -1.67 10.62 2.54
C LEU A 155 -2.42 11.82 1.95
N ASP A 156 -1.74 12.95 1.77
CA ASP A 156 -2.34 14.13 1.16
C ASP A 156 -2.54 13.92 -0.34
N ARG A 157 -3.70 14.37 -0.83
CA ARG A 157 -4.17 14.16 -2.22
C ARG A 157 -3.52 15.13 -3.21
N THR A 158 -2.80 16.14 -2.72
CA THR A 158 -2.24 17.24 -3.50
C THR A 158 -0.72 17.16 -3.67
N SER A 159 -0.13 15.97 -3.64
CA SER A 159 1.28 15.83 -4.05
C SER A 159 1.37 15.92 -5.57
N ASP A 160 1.54 17.15 -6.06
CA ASP A 160 1.99 17.51 -7.41
C ASP A 160 3.36 16.88 -7.73
#